data_AF-A0A142WQW7-F1
#
_entry.id   AF-A0A142WQW7-F1
#
_cell.length_a   1.000
_cell.length_b   1.000
_cell.length_c   1.000
_cell.angle_alpha   90.00
_cell.angle_beta   90.00
_cell.angle_gamma   90.00
#
_symmetry.space_group_name_H-M   'P 1'
#
loop_
_entity.id
_entity.type
_entity.pdbx_description
1 polymer ?
#
loop_
_entity_poly.entity_id
_entity_poly.type
_entity_poly.pdbx_seq_one_letter_code
_entity_poly.pdbx_strand_id
1 'polypeptide(L)'
;MGMLKKTKSKKKMSTETPEIPTPKMKKFVRLLRSAELPRYTHVPGSGTPHPYRDPRGHSYNQRPMMPRPLREDRWAESRSYLIGLDFFNLGFYWEAHDEWDRLWKASGPDTEVGKFLKGLVKLAAAGIKVREESIHGVRRHAASAGEVFADVAAESDRDQFCGLDFTLLQFAADRAAQLRYPNDLEIGRPLRVFPFLLIPEPLPLM
;
A
#
# COMPACT_ATOMS: atom_id res chain seq x y z
N MET A 1 -36.21 15.90 71.77
CA MET A 1 -36.46 15.57 70.35
C MET A 1 -35.42 16.27 69.48
N GLY A 2 -34.76 15.54 68.58
CA GLY A 2 -33.91 16.11 67.52
C GLY A 2 -32.40 15.86 67.62
N MET A 3 -31.93 14.60 67.63
CA MET A 3 -30.52 14.27 67.33
C MET A 3 -30.35 14.08 65.82
N LEU A 4 -29.66 15.02 65.18
CA LEU A 4 -29.33 15.02 63.75
C LEU A 4 -28.21 14.01 63.46
N LYS A 5 -28.54 12.84 62.90
CA LYS A 5 -27.55 11.87 62.41
C LYS A 5 -26.99 12.35 61.05
N LYS A 6 -25.76 12.86 61.04
CA LYS A 6 -25.00 13.14 59.80
C LYS A 6 -24.53 11.81 59.18
N THR A 7 -25.14 11.41 58.07
CA THR A 7 -24.67 10.30 57.21
C THR A 7 -23.50 10.77 56.34
N LYS A 8 -22.30 10.23 56.59
CA LYS A 8 -21.13 10.40 55.70
C LYS A 8 -21.32 9.54 54.46
N SER A 9 -21.50 10.16 53.30
CA SER A 9 -21.51 9.48 52.00
C SER A 9 -20.08 9.15 51.58
N LYS A 10 -19.76 7.86 51.44
CA LYS A 10 -18.48 7.37 50.88
C LYS A 10 -18.46 7.66 49.39
N LYS A 11 -17.60 8.60 48.97
CA LYS A 11 -17.32 8.89 47.56
C LYS A 11 -16.57 7.69 46.96
N LYS A 12 -17.24 6.91 46.10
CA LYS A 12 -16.61 5.86 45.28
C LYS A 12 -15.63 6.54 44.34
N MET A 13 -14.34 6.26 44.51
CA MET A 13 -13.29 6.64 43.58
C MET A 13 -13.32 5.61 42.46
N SER A 14 -13.98 5.94 41.36
CA SER A 14 -13.94 5.15 40.13
C SER A 14 -12.58 5.35 39.49
N THR A 15 -11.77 4.30 39.46
CA THR A 15 -10.58 4.20 38.63
C THR A 15 -11.03 4.12 37.18
N GLU A 16 -11.06 5.25 36.48
CA GLU A 16 -11.14 5.27 35.03
C GLU A 16 -9.83 4.72 34.48
N THR A 17 -9.89 3.55 33.86
CA THR A 17 -8.81 3.06 33.00
C THR A 17 -8.68 4.03 31.83
N PRO A 18 -7.48 4.56 31.52
CA PRO A 18 -7.32 5.43 30.37
C PRO A 18 -7.67 4.63 29.11
N GLU A 19 -8.70 5.06 28.38
CA GLU A 19 -8.98 4.56 27.04
C GLU A 19 -7.75 4.83 26.17
N ILE A 20 -7.11 3.76 25.70
CA ILE A 20 -6.06 3.85 24.70
C ILE A 20 -6.73 4.43 23.45
N PRO A 21 -6.31 5.61 22.95
CA PRO A 21 -6.91 6.18 21.75
C PRO A 21 -6.67 5.21 20.60
N THR A 22 -7.76 4.60 20.12
CA THR A 22 -7.72 3.80 18.90
C THR A 22 -7.33 4.73 17.75
N PRO A 23 -6.27 4.41 16.98
CA PRO A 23 -5.89 5.26 15.86
C PRO A 23 -7.09 5.31 14.90
N LYS A 24 -7.65 6.51 14.69
CA LYS A 24 -8.69 6.73 13.70
C LYS A 24 -8.16 6.21 12.36
N MET A 25 -8.72 5.11 11.85
CA MET A 25 -8.31 4.59 10.55
C MET A 25 -8.48 5.71 9.50
N LYS A 26 -7.38 6.18 8.91
CA LYS A 26 -7.42 7.13 7.79
C LYS A 26 -8.32 6.50 6.72
N LYS A 27 -9.46 7.13 6.42
CA LYS A 27 -10.39 6.64 5.40
C LYS A 27 -9.71 6.77 4.04
N PHE A 28 -9.38 5.64 3.41
CA PHE A 28 -8.82 5.65 2.07
C PHE A 28 -9.84 6.20 1.07
N VAL A 29 -9.43 7.19 0.31
CA VAL A 29 -10.17 7.76 -0.81
C VAL A 29 -9.29 7.62 -2.04
N ARG A 30 -9.84 7.06 -3.11
CA ARG A 30 -9.11 6.87 -4.36
C ARG A 30 -8.51 8.18 -4.87
N LEU A 31 -7.26 8.12 -5.29
CA LEU A 31 -6.44 9.19 -5.88
C LEU A 31 -6.73 9.39 -7.36
N LEU A 32 -7.39 8.45 -8.04
CA LEU A 32 -7.91 8.63 -9.40
C LEU A 32 -9.34 8.10 -9.49
N ARG A 33 -10.29 8.85 -8.95
CA ARG A 33 -11.70 8.43 -8.86
C ARG A 33 -12.35 8.13 -10.21
N SER A 34 -11.92 8.83 -11.26
CA SER A 34 -12.43 8.65 -12.63
C SER A 34 -11.82 7.43 -13.35
N ALA A 35 -10.76 6.83 -12.82
CA ALA A 35 -10.18 5.64 -13.43
C ALA A 35 -11.05 4.41 -13.11
N GLU A 36 -11.40 3.64 -14.13
CA GLU A 36 -12.05 2.35 -13.95
C GLU A 36 -11.10 1.36 -13.26
N LEU A 37 -11.67 0.48 -12.44
CA LEU A 37 -10.93 -0.61 -11.80
C LEU A 37 -11.20 -1.91 -12.56
N PRO A 38 -10.19 -2.79 -12.67
CA PRO A 38 -10.39 -4.14 -13.18
C PRO A 38 -11.47 -4.89 -12.40
N ARG A 39 -12.24 -5.72 -13.10
CA ARG A 39 -13.29 -6.55 -12.49
C ARG A 39 -12.76 -7.65 -11.56
N TYR A 40 -11.48 -8.01 -11.68
CA TYR A 40 -10.76 -8.94 -10.82
C TYR A 40 -9.29 -8.52 -10.75
N THR A 41 -8.55 -8.94 -9.72
CA THR A 41 -7.09 -8.84 -9.68
C THR A 41 -6.45 -10.15 -10.12
N HIS A 42 -5.44 -10.07 -10.97
CA HIS A 42 -4.71 -11.24 -11.41
C HIS A 42 -3.81 -11.79 -10.29
N VAL A 43 -3.83 -13.12 -10.12
CA VAL A 43 -2.92 -13.84 -9.24
C VAL A 43 -2.25 -14.93 -10.07
N PRO A 44 -0.93 -14.88 -10.29
CA PRO A 44 -0.23 -15.88 -11.10
C PRO A 44 -0.45 -17.31 -10.57
N GLY A 45 -0.63 -18.26 -11.48
CA GLY A 45 -0.84 -19.68 -11.11
C GLY A 45 -2.20 -20.02 -10.47
N SER A 46 -3.06 -19.04 -10.17
CA SER A 46 -4.37 -19.26 -9.53
C SER A 46 -5.53 -19.62 -10.47
N GLY A 47 -5.28 -19.60 -11.79
CA GLY A 47 -6.33 -19.77 -12.81
C GLY A 47 -7.11 -18.50 -13.16
N THR A 48 -6.87 -17.36 -12.50
CA THR A 48 -7.38 -16.07 -12.99
C THR A 48 -6.87 -15.80 -14.42
N PRO A 49 -7.73 -15.35 -15.36
CA PRO A 49 -7.30 -15.04 -16.71
C PRO A 49 -6.16 -14.01 -16.71
N HIS A 50 -5.11 -14.24 -17.48
CA HIS A 50 -4.02 -13.27 -17.55
C HIS A 50 -4.52 -11.97 -18.21
N PRO A 51 -4.34 -10.78 -17.60
CA PRO A 51 -4.94 -9.52 -18.04
C PRO A 51 -4.77 -9.20 -19.51
N TYR A 52 -3.55 -9.40 -20.05
CA TYR A 52 -3.22 -9.08 -21.44
C TYR A 52 -3.23 -10.26 -22.42
N ARG A 53 -3.17 -11.51 -21.93
CA ARG A 53 -2.81 -12.69 -22.74
C ARG A 53 -3.95 -13.71 -22.89
N ASP A 54 -4.90 -13.72 -21.96
CA ASP A 54 -6.09 -14.56 -22.04
C ASP A 54 -7.24 -13.73 -22.65
N PRO A 55 -8.05 -14.26 -23.59
CA PRO A 55 -9.23 -13.58 -24.13
C PRO A 55 -10.26 -13.13 -23.08
N ARG A 56 -10.28 -13.76 -21.90
CA ARG A 56 -11.10 -13.38 -20.74
C ARG A 56 -10.37 -12.39 -19.82
N GLY A 57 -9.19 -11.94 -20.21
CA GLY A 57 -8.41 -10.91 -19.52
C GLY A 57 -9.13 -9.57 -19.48
N HIS A 58 -9.04 -8.85 -18.37
CA HIS A 58 -9.68 -7.52 -18.24
C HIS A 58 -9.01 -6.43 -19.11
N SER A 59 -7.92 -6.75 -19.82
CA SER A 59 -7.23 -5.84 -20.74
C SER A 59 -6.64 -6.62 -21.94
N TYR A 60 -7.36 -7.64 -22.40
CA TYR A 60 -6.89 -8.55 -23.46
C TYR A 60 -6.50 -7.77 -24.73
N ASN A 61 -5.28 -8.00 -25.23
CA ASN A 61 -4.69 -7.26 -26.37
C ASN A 61 -4.63 -5.72 -26.22
N GLN A 62 -4.84 -5.19 -25.01
CA GLN A 62 -4.80 -3.77 -24.71
C GLN A 62 -3.70 -3.49 -23.68
N ARG A 63 -2.46 -3.93 -23.96
CA ARG A 63 -1.34 -3.61 -23.08
C ARG A 63 -1.12 -2.10 -23.10
N PRO A 64 -1.11 -1.40 -21.96
CA PRO A 64 -0.94 0.04 -21.96
C PRO A 64 0.41 0.45 -22.55
N MET A 65 0.46 1.63 -23.15
CA MET A 65 1.72 2.23 -23.62
C MET A 65 2.66 2.48 -22.44
N MET A 66 3.96 2.61 -22.74
CA MET A 66 4.94 3.04 -21.75
C MET A 66 4.55 4.43 -21.23
N PRO A 67 4.47 4.62 -19.90
CA PRO A 67 4.12 5.91 -19.33
C PRO A 67 5.26 6.90 -19.51
N ARG A 68 4.96 8.19 -19.28
CA ARG A 68 6.02 9.20 -19.14
C ARG A 68 6.82 8.93 -17.86
N PRO A 69 8.13 9.23 -17.85
CA PRO A 69 8.96 9.15 -16.65
C PRO A 69 8.30 9.88 -15.46
N LEU A 70 8.35 9.27 -14.27
CA LEU A 70 7.96 9.94 -13.05
C LEU A 70 8.97 11.05 -12.74
N ARG A 71 8.48 12.19 -12.26
CA ARG A 71 9.30 13.27 -11.74
C ARG A 71 8.99 13.46 -10.27
N GLU A 72 10.02 13.63 -9.47
CA GLU A 72 9.89 13.83 -8.02
C GLU A 72 9.07 15.09 -7.72
N ASP A 73 9.39 16.22 -8.35
CA ASP A 73 8.73 17.51 -8.15
C ASP A 73 7.27 17.59 -8.64
N ARG A 74 6.87 16.67 -9.53
CA ARG A 74 5.56 16.66 -10.20
C ARG A 74 4.88 15.30 -10.14
N TRP A 75 5.13 14.55 -9.07
CA TRP A 75 4.60 13.19 -8.89
C TRP A 75 3.07 13.14 -9.01
N ALA A 76 2.39 14.18 -8.53
CA ALA A 76 0.93 14.31 -8.52
C ALA A 76 0.31 14.39 -9.92
N GLU A 77 1.09 14.75 -10.95
CA GLU A 77 0.64 14.77 -12.35
C GLU A 77 0.72 13.38 -13.01
N SER A 78 1.40 12.42 -12.39
CA SER A 78 1.62 11.09 -12.96
C SER A 78 0.43 10.17 -12.70
N ARG A 79 -0.45 10.04 -13.70
CA ARG A 79 -1.60 9.12 -13.64
C ARG A 79 -1.19 7.68 -13.34
N SER A 80 -0.10 7.19 -13.93
CA SER A 80 0.44 5.83 -13.68
C SER A 80 0.90 5.64 -12.24
N TYR A 81 1.51 6.66 -11.64
CA TYR A 81 1.92 6.61 -10.24
C TYR A 81 0.69 6.55 -9.31
N LEU A 82 -0.27 7.46 -9.53
CA LEU A 82 -1.48 7.56 -8.72
C LEU A 82 -2.39 6.32 -8.84
N ILE A 83 -2.54 5.74 -10.04
CA ILE A 83 -3.37 4.52 -10.21
C ILE A 83 -2.71 3.31 -9.57
N GLY A 84 -1.37 3.22 -9.58
CA GLY A 84 -0.63 2.17 -8.87
C GLY A 84 -0.85 2.23 -7.37
N LEU A 85 -0.90 3.44 -6.78
CA LEU A 85 -1.24 3.63 -5.36
C LEU A 85 -2.68 3.18 -5.06
N ASP A 86 -3.64 3.53 -5.93
CA ASP A 86 -5.02 3.06 -5.84
C ASP A 86 -5.08 1.53 -5.88
N PHE A 87 -4.44 0.90 -6.86
CA PHE A 87 -4.39 -0.54 -7.00
C PHE A 87 -3.81 -1.22 -5.76
N PHE A 88 -2.66 -0.75 -5.28
CA PHE A 88 -2.02 -1.32 -4.09
C PHE A 88 -2.93 -1.24 -2.86
N ASN A 89 -3.50 -0.06 -2.60
CA ASN A 89 -4.35 0.19 -1.42
C ASN A 89 -5.70 -0.55 -1.47
N LEU A 90 -6.15 -0.93 -2.67
CA LEU A 90 -7.38 -1.71 -2.89
C LEU A 90 -7.13 -3.23 -2.98
N GLY A 91 -5.87 -3.68 -3.03
CA GLY A 91 -5.52 -5.10 -3.10
C GLY A 91 -5.37 -5.67 -4.52
N PHE A 92 -5.24 -4.81 -5.52
CA PHE A 92 -4.88 -5.15 -6.90
C PHE A 92 -3.35 -5.22 -7.06
N TYR A 93 -2.71 -6.13 -6.32
CA TYR A 93 -1.24 -6.13 -6.18
C TYR A 93 -0.50 -6.43 -7.48
N TRP A 94 -1.06 -7.28 -8.34
CA TRP A 94 -0.47 -7.55 -9.64
C TRP A 94 -0.54 -6.33 -10.56
N GLU A 95 -1.67 -5.64 -10.57
CA GLU A 95 -1.88 -4.45 -11.40
C GLU A 95 -1.03 -3.28 -10.92
N ALA A 96 -0.89 -3.10 -9.60
CA ALA A 96 0.04 -2.14 -9.01
C ALA A 96 1.49 -2.45 -9.43
N HIS A 97 1.90 -3.72 -9.35
CA HIS A 97 3.22 -4.17 -9.78
C HIS A 97 3.46 -3.90 -11.27
N ASP A 98 2.55 -4.29 -12.16
CA ASP A 98 2.72 -4.08 -13.62
C ASP A 98 2.77 -2.60 -13.98
N GLU A 99 1.91 -1.76 -13.39
CA GLU A 99 1.94 -0.32 -13.63
C GLU A 99 3.24 0.32 -13.15
N TRP A 100 3.68 0.01 -11.93
CA TRP A 100 4.92 0.55 -11.38
C TRP A 100 6.17 -0.03 -12.05
N ASP A 101 6.16 -1.27 -12.54
CA ASP A 101 7.28 -1.83 -13.31
C ASP A 101 7.45 -1.11 -14.66
N ARG A 102 6.34 -0.80 -15.36
CA ARG A 102 6.38 0.04 -16.56
C ARG A 102 6.88 1.46 -16.23
N LEU A 103 6.40 2.06 -15.15
CA LEU A 103 6.83 3.39 -14.73
C LEU A 103 8.31 3.42 -14.29
N TRP A 104 8.78 2.39 -13.60
CA TRP A 104 10.18 2.21 -13.21
C TRP A 104 11.10 2.18 -14.43
N LYS A 105 10.76 1.34 -15.42
CA LYS A 105 11.51 1.26 -16.68
C LYS A 105 11.52 2.59 -17.44
N ALA A 106 10.38 3.28 -17.50
CA ALA A 106 10.29 4.60 -18.14
C ALA A 106 11.12 5.66 -17.41
N SER A 107 11.23 5.58 -16.08
CA SER A 107 11.92 6.58 -15.25
C SER A 107 13.44 6.39 -15.15
N GLY A 108 13.99 5.35 -15.80
CA GLY A 108 15.40 5.00 -15.73
C GLY A 108 15.74 4.25 -14.44
N PRO A 109 16.06 2.95 -14.49
CA PRO A 109 16.20 2.11 -13.30
C PRO A 109 17.24 2.56 -12.27
N ASP A 110 18.28 3.26 -12.71
CA ASP A 110 19.40 3.71 -11.87
C ASP A 110 19.24 5.12 -11.33
N THR A 111 18.20 5.85 -11.75
CA THR A 111 17.88 7.17 -11.16
C THR A 111 17.31 7.02 -9.76
N GLU A 112 17.38 8.06 -8.93
CA GLU A 112 16.76 8.03 -7.58
C GLU A 112 15.26 7.70 -7.65
N VAL A 113 14.54 8.30 -8.61
CA VAL A 113 13.12 7.99 -8.87
C VAL A 113 12.94 6.54 -9.31
N GLY A 114 13.83 6.02 -10.14
CA GLY A 114 13.84 4.62 -10.54
C GLY A 114 14.03 3.68 -9.36
N LYS A 115 15.01 3.94 -8.49
CA LYS A 115 15.24 3.17 -7.27
C LYS A 115 14.03 3.22 -6.32
N PHE A 116 13.45 4.40 -6.12
CA PHE A 116 12.20 4.57 -5.35
C PHE A 116 11.07 3.69 -5.90
N LEU A 117 10.81 3.75 -7.21
CA LEU A 117 9.80 2.93 -7.87
C LEU A 117 10.10 1.44 -7.75
N LYS A 118 11.37 1.03 -7.82
CA LYS A 118 11.79 -0.36 -7.60
C LYS A 118 11.39 -0.87 -6.20
N GLY A 119 11.45 -0.02 -5.17
CA GLY A 119 10.94 -0.33 -3.84
C GLY A 119 9.43 -0.60 -3.84
N LEU A 120 8.66 0.25 -4.52
CA LEU A 120 7.20 0.08 -4.66
C LEU A 120 6.84 -1.19 -5.46
N VAL A 121 7.56 -1.48 -6.54
CA VAL A 121 7.43 -2.73 -7.32
C VAL A 121 7.66 -3.96 -6.43
N LYS A 122 8.71 -3.94 -5.60
CA LYS A 122 9.00 -5.03 -4.65
C LYS A 122 7.90 -5.17 -3.59
N LEU A 123 7.40 -4.06 -3.06
CA LEU A 123 6.33 -4.11 -2.06
C LEU A 123 5.02 -4.64 -2.66
N ALA A 124 4.69 -4.25 -3.90
CA ALA A 124 3.57 -4.85 -4.65
C ALA A 124 3.79 -6.35 -4.91
N ALA A 125 5.01 -6.75 -5.26
CA ALA A 125 5.37 -8.16 -5.42
C ALA A 125 5.19 -8.96 -4.12
N ALA A 126 5.50 -8.37 -2.96
CA ALA A 126 5.20 -8.99 -1.66
C ALA A 126 3.69 -9.23 -1.51
N GLY A 127 2.85 -8.28 -1.93
CA GLY A 127 1.39 -8.43 -1.95
C GLY A 127 0.93 -9.58 -2.87
N ILE A 128 1.53 -9.71 -4.06
CA ILE A 128 1.29 -10.85 -4.95
C ILE A 128 1.65 -12.16 -4.24
N LYS A 129 2.79 -12.22 -3.54
CA LYS A 129 3.22 -13.43 -2.82
C LYS A 129 2.32 -13.79 -1.65
N VAL A 130 1.64 -12.82 -1.03
CA VAL A 130 0.57 -13.13 -0.06
C VAL A 130 -0.56 -13.86 -0.77
N ARG A 131 -0.97 -13.38 -1.97
CA ARG A 131 -2.04 -14.00 -2.76
C ARG A 131 -1.69 -15.37 -3.34
N GLU A 132 -0.41 -15.64 -3.54
CA GLU A 132 0.13 -16.96 -3.91
C GLU A 132 0.43 -17.85 -2.68
N GLU A 133 0.07 -17.42 -1.48
CA GLU A 133 0.31 -18.15 -0.21
C GLU A 133 1.80 -18.48 0.04
N SER A 134 2.70 -17.65 -0.49
CA SER A 134 4.14 -17.85 -0.43
C SER A 134 4.79 -16.96 0.62
N ILE A 135 4.75 -17.38 1.89
CA ILE A 135 5.31 -16.58 3.01
C ILE A 135 6.81 -16.25 2.85
N HIS A 136 7.58 -17.17 2.26
CA HIS A 136 8.99 -16.94 1.95
C HIS A 136 9.16 -15.84 0.89
N GLY A 137 8.30 -15.85 -0.13
CA GLY A 137 8.25 -14.81 -1.15
C GLY A 137 7.91 -13.44 -0.56
N VAL A 138 6.91 -13.40 0.34
CA VAL A 138 6.51 -12.16 1.03
C VAL A 138 7.69 -11.56 1.78
N ARG A 139 8.34 -12.35 2.64
CA ARG A 139 9.49 -11.90 3.44
C ARG A 139 10.62 -11.35 2.58
N ARG A 140 11.00 -12.09 1.53
CA ARG A 140 12.09 -11.68 0.63
C ARG A 140 11.78 -10.35 -0.06
N HIS A 141 10.59 -10.23 -0.66
CA HIS A 141 10.23 -9.04 -1.42
C HIS A 141 10.01 -7.82 -0.52
N ALA A 142 9.38 -8.01 0.64
CA ALA A 142 9.14 -6.94 1.60
C ALA A 142 10.45 -6.44 2.23
N ALA A 143 11.33 -7.32 2.71
CA ALA A 143 12.64 -6.92 3.24
C ALA A 143 13.46 -6.13 2.20
N SER A 144 13.52 -6.64 0.98
CA SER A 144 14.23 -5.96 -0.11
C SER A 144 13.58 -4.64 -0.52
N ALA A 145 12.27 -4.46 -0.32
CA ALA A 145 11.63 -3.15 -0.52
C ALA A 145 12.10 -2.16 0.56
N GLY A 146 12.14 -2.59 1.83
CA GLY A 146 12.63 -1.79 2.95
C GLY A 146 14.06 -1.32 2.77
N GLU A 147 14.97 -2.21 2.37
CA GLU A 147 16.36 -1.89 2.03
C GLU A 147 16.44 -0.79 0.94
N VAL A 148 15.71 -0.97 -0.16
CA VAL A 148 15.67 0.00 -1.25
C VAL A 148 15.13 1.37 -0.79
N PHE A 149 14.09 1.39 0.06
CA PHE A 149 13.58 2.65 0.59
C PHE A 149 14.56 3.34 1.53
N ALA A 150 15.30 2.58 2.34
CA ALA A 150 16.34 3.12 3.21
C ALA A 150 17.51 3.72 2.39
N ASP A 151 17.94 3.02 1.34
CA ASP A 151 19.00 3.51 0.44
C ASP A 151 18.60 4.83 -0.23
N VAL A 152 17.39 4.93 -0.77
CA VAL A 152 16.93 6.18 -1.42
C VAL A 152 16.75 7.31 -0.40
N ALA A 153 16.26 7.02 0.80
CA ALA A 153 16.16 8.02 1.87
C ALA A 153 17.54 8.60 2.21
N ALA A 154 18.56 7.74 2.33
CA ALA A 154 19.93 8.14 2.61
C ALA A 154 20.60 8.89 1.45
N GLU A 155 20.37 8.47 0.20
CA GLU A 155 20.92 9.13 -0.98
C GLU A 155 20.30 10.51 -1.24
N SER A 156 18.98 10.63 -1.07
CA SER A 156 18.25 11.86 -1.38
C SER A 156 18.29 12.92 -0.27
N ASP A 157 18.66 12.55 0.95
CA ASP A 157 18.62 13.38 2.16
C ASP A 157 17.24 14.02 2.39
N ARG A 158 16.18 13.21 2.23
CA ARG A 158 14.78 13.62 2.39
C ARG A 158 14.00 12.64 3.25
N ASP A 159 13.06 13.17 4.02
CA ASP A 159 12.08 12.36 4.75
C ASP A 159 10.96 11.82 3.85
N GLN A 160 10.67 12.53 2.75
CA GLN A 160 9.59 12.24 1.81
C GLN A 160 10.09 12.24 0.37
N PHE A 161 9.55 11.34 -0.45
CA PHE A 161 9.86 11.26 -1.87
C PHE A 161 8.61 10.91 -2.69
N CYS A 162 8.35 11.67 -3.76
CA CYS A 162 7.12 11.53 -4.56
C CYS A 162 5.83 11.50 -3.73
N GLY A 163 5.79 12.30 -2.65
CA GLY A 163 4.66 12.41 -1.72
C GLY A 163 4.58 11.29 -0.66
N LEU A 164 5.42 10.26 -0.68
CA LEU A 164 5.41 9.20 0.34
C LEU A 164 6.54 9.38 1.35
N ASP A 165 6.20 9.23 2.63
CA ASP A 165 7.13 9.30 3.75
C ASP A 165 7.96 8.01 3.86
N PHE A 166 9.28 8.15 3.97
CA PHE A 166 10.19 6.98 4.02
C PHE A 166 10.06 6.19 5.33
N THR A 167 9.77 6.85 6.46
CA THR A 167 9.54 6.14 7.73
C THR A 167 8.33 5.22 7.62
N LEU A 168 7.24 5.71 7.00
CA LEU A 168 6.05 4.91 6.69
C LEU A 168 6.36 3.77 5.73
N LEU A 169 7.12 4.02 4.66
CA LEU A 169 7.48 3.00 3.67
C LEU A 169 8.33 1.88 4.25
N GLN A 170 9.34 2.23 5.04
CA GLN A 170 10.19 1.25 5.73
C GLN A 170 9.37 0.47 6.78
N PHE A 171 8.53 1.14 7.57
CA PHE A 171 7.60 0.47 8.49
C PHE A 171 6.65 -0.49 7.75
N ALA A 172 6.09 -0.06 6.61
CA ALA A 172 5.20 -0.86 5.78
C ALA A 172 5.89 -2.13 5.25
N ALA A 173 7.12 -1.99 4.74
CA ALA A 173 7.94 -3.11 4.30
C ALA A 173 8.21 -4.10 5.46
N ASP A 174 8.63 -3.58 6.61
CA ASP A 174 8.98 -4.40 7.77
C ASP A 174 7.75 -5.14 8.33
N ARG A 175 6.61 -4.44 8.42
CA ARG A 175 5.32 -5.07 8.78
C ARG A 175 4.90 -6.12 7.77
N ALA A 176 5.02 -5.86 6.48
CA ALA A 176 4.69 -6.83 5.46
C ALA A 176 5.49 -8.14 5.62
N ALA A 177 6.78 -8.04 5.98
CA ALA A 177 7.66 -9.20 6.19
C ALA A 177 7.35 -9.99 7.48
N GLN A 178 6.90 -9.31 8.54
CA GLN A 178 6.70 -9.91 9.86
C GLN A 178 5.31 -10.55 10.06
N LEU A 179 4.32 -10.11 9.29
CA LEU A 179 2.95 -10.60 9.43
C LEU A 179 2.79 -12.06 9.01
N ARG A 180 1.77 -12.69 9.58
CA ARG A 180 1.18 -13.92 9.05
C ARG A 180 -0.06 -13.54 8.27
N TYR A 181 -0.29 -14.23 7.16
CA TYR A 181 -1.43 -14.00 6.29
C TYR A 181 -2.35 -15.22 6.32
N PRO A 182 -3.67 -15.01 6.18
CA PRO A 182 -4.60 -16.12 6.00
C PRO A 182 -4.32 -16.85 4.69
N ASN A 183 -4.60 -18.14 4.67
CA ASN A 183 -4.68 -18.94 3.44
C ASN A 183 -6.11 -18.86 2.87
N ASP A 184 -6.32 -19.46 1.71
CA ASP A 184 -7.61 -19.60 1.03
C ASP A 184 -8.28 -18.26 0.72
N LEU A 185 -7.46 -17.24 0.43
CA LEU A 185 -7.94 -15.93 0.00
C LEU A 185 -8.70 -16.05 -1.33
N GLU A 186 -9.90 -15.48 -1.38
CA GLU A 186 -10.77 -15.53 -2.56
C GLU A 186 -10.02 -15.10 -3.84
N ILE A 187 -9.91 -16.03 -4.79
CA ILE A 187 -9.17 -15.84 -6.04
C ILE A 187 -9.88 -14.78 -6.91
N GLY A 188 -9.11 -13.87 -7.49
CA GLY A 188 -9.64 -12.80 -8.35
C GLY A 188 -10.26 -11.62 -7.59
N ARG A 189 -10.65 -11.77 -6.33
CA ARG A 189 -11.15 -10.64 -5.55
C ARG A 189 -10.00 -9.71 -5.14
N PRO A 190 -10.11 -8.39 -5.33
CA PRO A 190 -9.13 -7.44 -4.80
C PRO A 190 -9.30 -7.34 -3.28
N LEU A 191 -8.34 -7.89 -2.55
CA LEU A 191 -8.34 -7.93 -1.09
C LEU A 191 -7.09 -7.22 -0.59
N ARG A 192 -7.27 -6.15 0.18
CA ARG A 192 -6.15 -5.51 0.88
C ARG A 192 -5.69 -6.44 2.00
N VAL A 193 -4.49 -7.01 1.86
CA VAL A 193 -3.89 -7.93 2.84
C VAL A 193 -2.98 -7.22 3.85
N PHE A 194 -2.49 -6.03 3.50
CA PHE A 194 -1.63 -5.24 4.38
C PHE A 194 -2.46 -4.33 5.31
N PRO A 195 -2.04 -4.15 6.58
CA PRO A 195 -2.74 -3.31 7.55
C PRO A 195 -2.39 -1.81 7.42
N PHE A 196 -1.73 -1.41 6.34
CA PHE A 196 -1.31 -0.04 6.07
C PHE A 196 -1.81 0.42 4.70
N LEU A 197 -1.73 1.73 4.49
CA LEU A 197 -2.06 2.39 3.24
C LEU A 197 -0.88 3.25 2.80
N LEU A 198 -0.61 3.28 1.51
CA LEU A 198 0.35 4.20 0.91
C LEU A 198 -0.43 5.45 0.47
N ILE A 199 -0.45 6.47 1.32
CA ILE A 199 -1.17 7.72 1.07
C ILE A 199 -0.13 8.81 0.88
N PRO A 200 -0.10 9.47 -0.28
CA PRO A 200 0.81 10.57 -0.48
C PRO A 200 0.31 11.84 0.21
N GLU A 201 1.24 12.65 0.71
CA GLU A 201 0.98 13.96 1.30
C GLU A 201 1.81 15.05 0.58
N PRO A 202 1.24 16.23 0.26
CA PRO A 202 -0.19 16.54 0.34
C PRO A 202 -1.00 15.66 -0.61
N LEU A 203 -2.30 15.47 -0.31
CA LEU A 203 -3.18 14.78 -1.24
C LEU A 203 -3.22 15.57 -2.55
N PRO A 204 -3.11 14.90 -3.72
CA PRO A 204 -3.14 15.58 -5.00
C PRO A 204 -4.51 16.26 -5.17
N LEU A 205 -4.49 17.52 -5.60
CA LEU A 205 -5.69 18.22 -6.03
C LEU A 205 -6.10 17.61 -7.38
N MET A 206 -7.18 16.83 -7.37
CA MET A 206 -7.82 16.30 -8.58
C MET A 206 -8.91 17.23 -9.08
#